data_AF-A0A1C3XS09-F1
#
_entry.id   AF-A0A1C3XS09-F1
#
_cell.length_a   1.000
_cell.length_b   1.000
_cell.length_c   1.000
_cell.angle_alpha   90.00
_cell.angle_beta   90.00
_cell.angle_gamma   90.00
#
_symmetry.space_group_name_H-M   'P 1'
#
loop_
_entity.id
_entity.type
_entity.pdbx_description
1 polymer ?
#
loop_
_entity_poly.entity_id
_entity_poly.type
_entity_poly.pdbx_seq_one_letter_code
_entity_poly.pdbx_strand_id
1 'polypeptide(L)' 'MCARCVQLDEKLQHYRRISDRVSDKLTTAALDNLAEQYAAQKLAMHPRAKEAT' A
#
# COMPACT_ATOMS: atom_id res chain seq x y z
N MET A 1 -13.49 2.27 6.49
CA MET A 1 -12.50 2.12 5.40
C MET A 1 -13.11 2.69 4.13
N CYS A 2 -12.57 3.78 3.58
CA CYS A 2 -13.20 4.48 2.45
C CYS A 2 -12.94 3.79 1.09
N ALA A 3 -13.71 4.14 0.06
CA ALA A 3 -13.54 3.59 -1.29
C ALA A 3 -12.10 3.73 -1.84
N ARG A 4 -11.41 4.82 -1.49
CA ARG A 4 -10.02 5.04 -1.88
C ARG A 4 -9.05 4.09 -1.17
N CYS A 5 -9.28 3.78 0.10
CA CYS A 5 -8.51 2.76 0.81
C CYS A 5 -8.70 1.38 0.19
N VAL A 6 -9.93 1.03 -0.20
CA VAL A 6 -10.23 -0.25 -0.87
C VAL A 6 -9.47 -0.37 -2.19
N GLN A 7 -9.46 0.68 -3.02
CA GLN A 7 -8.69 0.71 -4.26
C GLN A 7 -7.17 0.54 -4.05
N LEU A 8 -6.63 1.13 -2.98
CA LEU A 8 -5.21 1.00 -2.66
C LEU A 8 -4.88 -0.43 -2.23
N ASP A 9 -5.76 -1.07 -1.45
CA ASP A 9 -5.55 -2.45 -1.02
C ASP A 9 -5.69 -3.45 -2.18
N GLU A 10 -6.63 -3.23 -3.09
CA GLU A 10 -6.74 -4.05 -4.31
C GLU A 10 -5.48 -3.95 -5.18
N LYS A 11 -4.92 -2.74 -5.34
CA LYS A 11 -3.64 -2.54 -6.04
C LYS A 11 -2.49 -3.25 -5.33
N LEU A 12 -2.42 -3.17 -4.01
CA LEU A 12 -1.40 -3.88 -3.23
C LEU A 12 -1.49 -5.39 -3.39
N GLN A 13 -2.69 -5.94 -3.33
CA GLN A 13 -2.91 -7.37 -3.51
C GLN A 13 -2.55 -7.82 -4.93
N HIS A 14 -2.81 -6.98 -5.94
CA HIS A 14 -2.36 -7.25 -7.30
C HIS A 14 -0.83 -7.29 -7.39
N TYR A 15 -0.14 -6.31 -6.82
CA TYR A 15 1.31 -6.24 -6.82
C TYR A 15 1.99 -7.36 -6.03
N ARG A 16 1.44 -7.78 -4.89
CA ARG A 16 1.93 -8.95 -4.15
C ARG A 16 1.88 -10.23 -5.00
N ARG A 17 0.76 -10.46 -5.70
CA ARG A 17 0.63 -11.60 -6.62
C ARG A 17 1.64 -11.59 -7.76
N ILE A 18 2.08 -10.40 -8.20
CA ILE A 18 3.15 -10.26 -9.19
C ILE A 18 4.50 -10.56 -8.54
N SER A 19 4.77 -9.98 -7.36
CA SER A 19 6.00 -10.22 -6.60
C SER A 19 6.25 -11.70 -6.34
N ASP A 20 5.21 -12.44 -5.92
CA ASP A 20 5.29 -13.89 -5.65
C ASP A 20 5.69 -14.71 -6.89
N ARG A 21 5.55 -14.15 -8.10
CA ARG A 21 5.83 -14.81 -9.38
C ARG A 21 7.10 -14.28 -10.06
N VAL A 22 7.72 -13.24 -9.51
CA VAL A 22 8.87 -12.56 -10.11
C VAL A 22 10.08 -12.75 -9.21
N SER A 23 11.15 -13.35 -9.75
CA SER A 23 12.41 -13.55 -9.02
C SER A 23 13.36 -12.35 -9.12
N ASP A 24 12.98 -11.33 -9.88
CA ASP A 24 13.77 -10.11 -10.04
C ASP A 24 13.74 -9.28 -8.75
N LYS A 25 14.92 -9.10 -8.17
CA LYS A 25 15.10 -8.41 -6.89
C LYS A 25 14.75 -6.93 -6.97
N LEU A 26 15.01 -6.30 -8.12
CA LEU A 26 14.67 -4.89 -8.34
C LEU A 26 13.15 -4.68 -8.33
N THR A 27 12.43 -5.55 -9.03
CA THR A 27 10.97 -5.54 -9.08
C THR A 27 10.38 -5.78 -7.70
N THR A 28 10.89 -6.77 -6.96
CA THR A 28 10.44 -7.06 -5.58
C THR A 28 10.62 -5.83 -4.67
N ALA A 29 11.81 -5.23 -4.67
CA ALA A 29 12.10 -4.03 -3.87
C ALA A 29 11.24 -2.82 -4.27
N ALA A 30 10.95 -2.65 -5.57
CA ALA A 30 10.06 -1.60 -6.05
C ALA A 30 8.62 -1.80 -5.54
N LEU A 31 8.13 -3.06 -5.51
CA LEU A 31 6.78 -3.39 -5.03
C LEU A 31 6.66 -3.18 -3.51
N ASP A 32 7.70 -3.50 -2.74
CA ASP A 32 7.75 -3.23 -1.30
C ASP A 32 7.71 -1.72 -1.01
N ASN A 33 8.52 -0.92 -1.73
CA ASN A 33 8.48 0.54 -1.62
C ASN A 33 7.10 1.12 -1.95
N LEU A 34 6.42 0.58 -2.97
CA LEU A 34 5.06 0.96 -3.34
C LEU A 34 4.06 0.63 -2.21
N ALA A 35 4.27 -0.48 -1.50
CA ALA A 35 3.44 -0.86 -0.37
C ALA A 35 3.55 0.10 0.81
N GLU A 36 4.77 0.53 1.15
CA GLU A 36 5.00 1.52 2.18
C GLU A 36 4.37 2.88 1.82
N GLN A 37 4.53 3.32 0.57
CA GLN A 37 3.93 4.58 0.10
C GLN A 37 2.40 4.55 0.17
N TYR A 38 1.77 3.43 -0.20
CA TYR A 38 0.31 3.30 -0.13
C TYR A 38 -0.19 3.19 1.32
N ALA A 39 0.54 2.53 2.21
CA ALA A 39 0.23 2.53 3.64
C ALA A 39 0.29 3.96 4.22
N ALA A 40 1.33 4.72 3.88
CA ALA A 40 1.47 6.12 4.27
C ALA A 40 0.36 7.01 3.69
N GLN A 41 -0.02 6.80 2.42
CA GLN A 41 -1.15 7.50 1.81
C GLN A 41 -2.48 7.19 2.50
N LYS A 42 -2.73 5.94 2.91
CA LYS A 42 -3.93 5.57 3.67
C LYS A 42 -3.99 6.29 5.02
N LEU A 43 -2.85 6.41 5.72
CA LEU A 43 -2.74 7.16 6.97
C LEU A 43 -2.97 8.66 6.75
N ALA A 44 -2.38 9.25 5.70
CA ALA A 44 -2.55 10.66 5.37
C ALA A 44 -3.99 11.02 4.94
N MET A 45 -4.69 10.12 4.24
CA MET A 45 -6.09 10.32 3.82
C MET A 45 -7.09 10.25 4.97
N HIS A 46 -6.70 9.68 6.10
CA HIS A 46 -7.53 9.56 7.28
C HIS A 46 -6.85 10.25 8.46
N PRO A 47 -6.94 11.58 8.56
CA PRO A 47 -6.52 12.30 9.74
C PRO A 47 -7.46 11.97 10.91
N ARG A 48 -7.28 10.80 11.52
CA ARG A 48 -7.82 10.46 12.84
C ARG A 48 -6.80 9.61 13.58
N ALA A 49 -5.73 10.28 14.01
CA ALA A 49 -4.93 9.88 15.18
C ALA A 49 -4.27 11.09 15.88
N LYS A 50 -4.74 12.32 15.65
CA LYS A 50 -4.38 13.51 16.42
C LYS A 50 -5.58 14.43 16.50
N GLU A 51 -6.44 14.19 17.50
CA GLU A 51 -7.37 15.12 18.15
C GLU A 51 -8.37 14.28 18.96
N ALA A 52 -7.90 13.72 20.08
CA ALA A 52 -8.73 13.27 21.20
C ALA A 52 -7.86 13.06 22.45
N THR A 53 -7.15 14.12 22.86
CA THR A 53 -6.76 14.40 24.25
C THR A 53 -6.48 15.89 24.34
#